data_AF-A0A144IZ47-F1
#
_entry.id   AF-A0A144IZ47-F1
#
_cell.length_a   1.000
_cell.length_b   1.000
_cell.length_c   1.000
_cell.angle_alpha   90.00
_cell.angle_beta   90.00
_cell.angle_gamma   90.00
#
_symmetry.space_group_name_H-M   'P 1'
#
loop_
_entity.id
_entity.type
_entity.pdbx_description
1 polymer ?
#
loop_
_entity_poly.entity_id
_entity_poly.type
_entity_poly.pdbx_seq_one_letter_code
_entity_poly.pdbx_strand_id
1 'polypeptide(L)'
;QDFLNMFFKDIYKPIPNVYNLVLAMLWRHPENVNLEEVKVVHYCAAGSKPWRYTGVEQNMDREDIKMLVKKWWDIYDDDTLDYNPSIAAAVPVAADEPQLTAALTEAGVVHFIAAPSAA
;
A
#
# COMPACT_ATOMS: atom_id res chain seq x y z
N GLN A 1 6.94 -12.59 -2.16
CA GLN A 1 6.15 -13.22 -1.07
C GLN A 1 6.67 -14.61 -0.76
N ASP A 2 6.78 -15.50 -1.75
CA ASP A 2 7.08 -16.92 -1.53
C ASP A 2 8.44 -17.19 -0.90
N PHE A 3 9.48 -16.44 -1.27
CA PHE A 3 10.80 -16.57 -0.64
C PHE A 3 10.75 -16.36 0.89
N LEU A 4 10.03 -15.32 1.35
CA LEU A 4 9.88 -15.04 2.80
C LEU A 4 9.06 -16.12 3.49
N ASN A 5 8.02 -16.64 2.83
CA ASN A 5 7.24 -17.76 3.36
C ASN A 5 8.10 -19.01 3.53
N MET A 6 8.97 -19.32 2.56
CA MET A 6 9.90 -20.45 2.65
C MET A 6 10.93 -20.23 3.77
N PHE A 7 11.49 -19.02 3.85
CA PHE A 7 12.52 -18.68 4.84
C PHE A 7 11.99 -18.71 6.27
N PHE A 8 10.78 -18.20 6.51
CA PHE A 8 10.16 -18.11 7.85
C PHE A 8 9.12 -19.21 8.14
N LYS A 9 9.08 -20.28 7.35
CA LYS A 9 8.06 -21.34 7.43
C LYS A 9 7.86 -21.91 8.84
N ASP A 10 8.94 -21.99 9.64
CA ASP A 10 8.93 -22.63 10.96
C ASP A 10 8.54 -21.68 12.10
N ILE A 11 8.48 -20.36 11.84
CA ILE A 11 8.12 -19.34 12.84
C ILE A 11 6.93 -18.48 12.40
N TYR A 12 6.22 -18.90 11.37
CA TYR A 12 5.09 -18.17 10.81
C TYR A 12 3.98 -17.96 11.85
N LYS A 13 3.48 -16.71 11.92
CA LYS A 13 2.32 -16.33 12.72
C LYS A 13 1.32 -15.61 11.82
N PRO A 14 0.06 -16.07 11.72
CA PRO A 14 -0.93 -15.42 10.89
C PRO A 14 -1.25 -14.03 11.43
N ILE A 15 -1.34 -13.06 10.52
CA ILE A 15 -1.77 -11.70 10.83
C ILE A 15 -3.27 -11.62 10.58
N PRO A 16 -4.07 -11.08 11.52
CA PRO A 16 -5.50 -10.88 11.30
C PRO A 16 -5.79 -9.99 10.09
N ASN A 17 -6.88 -10.27 9.36
CA ASN A 17 -7.30 -9.50 8.17
C ASN A 17 -7.41 -8.00 8.43
N VAL A 18 -7.73 -7.60 9.66
CA VAL A 18 -7.82 -6.20 10.08
C VAL A 18 -6.53 -5.41 9.81
N TYR A 19 -5.36 -6.05 9.91
CA TYR A 19 -4.05 -5.41 9.72
C TYR A 19 -3.48 -5.60 8.31
N ASN A 20 -4.13 -6.39 7.46
CA ASN A 20 -3.72 -6.62 6.08
C ASN A 20 -4.89 -7.21 5.27
N LEU A 21 -5.92 -6.39 5.02
CA LEU A 21 -7.09 -6.87 4.31
C LEU A 21 -6.75 -7.07 2.84
N VAL A 22 -6.51 -8.33 2.46
CA VAL A 22 -6.45 -8.77 1.07
C VAL A 22 -7.86 -8.60 0.47
N LEU A 23 -8.02 -7.73 -0.53
CA LEU A 23 -9.35 -7.36 -1.05
C LEU A 23 -10.23 -8.56 -1.45
N ALA A 24 -9.62 -9.63 -1.96
CA ALA A 24 -10.37 -10.83 -2.34
C ALA A 24 -11.18 -11.45 -1.19
N MET A 25 -10.85 -11.15 0.07
CA MET A 25 -11.63 -11.58 1.23
C MET A 25 -13.05 -11.01 1.21
N LEU A 26 -13.28 -9.84 0.61
CA LEU A 26 -14.61 -9.20 0.55
C LEU A 26 -15.66 -10.02 -0.22
N TRP A 27 -15.24 -10.88 -1.15
CA TRP A 27 -16.14 -11.70 -1.96
C TRP A 27 -15.87 -13.20 -1.86
N ARG A 28 -14.71 -13.62 -1.36
CA ARG A 28 -14.43 -15.04 -1.11
C ARG A 28 -14.85 -15.50 0.28
N HIS A 29 -14.71 -14.63 1.28
CA HIS A 29 -14.99 -14.91 2.68
C HIS A 29 -15.59 -13.67 3.38
N PRO A 30 -16.71 -13.12 2.87
CA PRO A 30 -17.31 -11.91 3.43
C PRO A 30 -17.68 -12.05 4.91
N GLU A 31 -17.96 -13.27 5.37
CA GLU A 31 -18.23 -13.59 6.78
C GLU A 31 -17.05 -13.31 7.72
N ASN A 32 -15.84 -13.23 7.18
CA ASN A 32 -14.60 -13.00 7.93
C ASN A 32 -14.09 -11.56 7.83
N VAL A 33 -14.91 -10.63 7.32
CA VAL A 33 -14.53 -9.23 7.13
C VAL A 33 -15.54 -8.30 7.80
N ASN A 34 -15.10 -7.62 8.85
CA ASN A 34 -15.76 -6.41 9.34
C ASN A 34 -14.99 -5.19 8.83
N LEU A 35 -15.53 -4.51 7.80
CA LEU A 35 -14.87 -3.36 7.17
C LEU A 35 -14.68 -2.16 8.11
N GLU A 36 -15.50 -2.02 9.14
CA GLU A 36 -15.40 -0.93 10.11
C GLU A 36 -14.18 -1.07 11.03
N GLU A 37 -13.71 -2.30 11.24
CA GLU A 37 -12.56 -2.60 12.10
C GLU A 37 -11.24 -2.57 11.34
N VAL A 38 -11.27 -2.62 10.00
CA VAL A 38 -10.08 -2.74 9.15
C VAL A 38 -9.20 -1.51 9.25
N LYS A 39 -7.91 -1.74 9.51
CA LYS A 39 -6.88 -0.70 9.66
C LYS A 39 -6.03 -0.53 8.40
N VAL A 40 -5.79 -1.60 7.65
CA VAL A 40 -4.95 -1.59 6.46
C VAL A 40 -5.61 -2.39 5.35
N VAL A 41 -5.70 -1.79 4.17
CA VAL A 41 -6.26 -2.39 2.95
C VAL A 41 -5.13 -2.68 1.96
N HIS A 42 -5.11 -3.90 1.43
CA HIS A 42 -4.14 -4.34 0.43
C HIS A 42 -4.82 -4.50 -0.94
N TYR A 43 -4.61 -3.51 -1.80
CA TYR A 43 -5.08 -3.47 -3.19
C TYR A 43 -4.27 -4.42 -4.10
N CYS A 44 -4.45 -5.75 -3.94
CA CYS A 44 -3.68 -6.77 -4.67
C CYS A 44 -4.43 -7.43 -5.85
N ALA A 45 -5.74 -7.22 -5.97
CA ALA A 45 -6.53 -7.79 -7.07
C ALA A 45 -6.33 -6.99 -8.37
N ALA A 46 -6.51 -7.64 -9.52
CA ALA A 46 -6.53 -6.96 -10.82
C ALA A 46 -7.59 -5.84 -10.82
N GLY A 47 -7.25 -4.68 -11.40
CA GLY A 47 -8.11 -3.48 -11.40
C GLY A 47 -8.21 -2.74 -10.06
N SER A 48 -7.71 -3.30 -8.96
CA SER A 48 -7.93 -2.71 -7.63
C SER A 48 -7.00 -1.56 -7.26
N LYS A 49 -5.93 -1.32 -8.03
CA LYS A 49 -5.00 -0.22 -7.74
C LYS A 49 -5.75 1.11 -7.83
N PRO A 50 -5.88 1.89 -6.74
CA PRO A 50 -6.76 3.07 -6.74
C PRO A 50 -6.43 4.10 -7.83
N TRP A 51 -5.13 4.33 -8.09
CA TRP A 51 -4.64 5.24 -9.13
C TRP A 51 -4.81 4.73 -10.58
N ARG A 52 -5.30 3.50 -10.77
CA ARG A 52 -5.64 2.91 -12.08
C ARG A 52 -7.04 2.31 -12.09
N TYR A 53 -7.88 2.67 -11.12
CA TYR A 53 -9.19 2.05 -10.95
C TYR A 53 -10.12 2.47 -12.08
N THR A 54 -10.66 1.49 -12.81
CA THR A 54 -11.63 1.72 -13.89
C THR A 54 -13.03 1.22 -13.55
N GLY A 55 -13.14 0.32 -12.56
CA GLY A 55 -14.38 -0.36 -12.19
C GLY A 55 -14.80 -1.49 -13.13
N VAL A 56 -13.99 -1.83 -14.14
CA VAL A 56 -14.35 -2.79 -15.19
C VAL A 56 -13.94 -4.23 -14.83
N GLU A 57 -12.83 -4.39 -14.11
CA GLU A 57 -12.31 -5.71 -13.77
C GLU A 57 -13.23 -6.46 -12.79
N GLN A 58 -13.05 -7.77 -12.68
CA GLN A 58 -13.93 -8.64 -11.91
C GLN A 58 -14.05 -8.19 -10.44
N ASN A 59 -15.30 -8.04 -9.98
CA ASN A 59 -15.68 -7.55 -8.64
C ASN A 59 -15.35 -6.07 -8.37
N MET A 60 -14.75 -5.33 -9.30
CA MET A 60 -14.42 -3.92 -9.09
C MET A 60 -15.65 -3.03 -9.08
N ASP A 61 -16.80 -3.50 -9.57
CA ASP A 61 -18.08 -2.80 -9.60
C ASP A 61 -18.78 -2.72 -8.23
N ARG A 62 -18.27 -3.42 -7.20
CA ARG A 62 -18.86 -3.45 -5.87
C ARG A 62 -18.76 -2.12 -5.12
N GLU A 63 -19.78 -1.83 -4.32
CA GLU A 63 -19.87 -0.58 -3.54
C GLU A 63 -18.82 -0.48 -2.44
N ASP A 64 -18.48 -1.60 -1.80
CA ASP A 64 -17.40 -1.63 -0.80
C ASP A 64 -16.04 -1.27 -1.41
N ILE A 65 -15.74 -1.74 -2.62
CA ILE A 65 -14.51 -1.39 -3.34
C ILE A 65 -14.51 0.09 -3.75
N LYS A 66 -15.60 0.59 -4.33
CA LYS A 66 -15.73 2.02 -4.69
C LYS A 66 -15.50 2.92 -3.49
N MET A 67 -16.06 2.55 -2.34
CA MET A 67 -15.87 3.27 -1.08
C MET A 67 -14.40 3.28 -0.64
N LEU A 68 -13.70 2.14 -0.71
CA LEU A 68 -12.27 2.06 -0.37
C LEU A 68 -11.39 2.89 -1.33
N VAL A 69 -11.65 2.80 -2.63
CA VAL A 69 -10.97 3.61 -3.65
C VAL A 69 -11.20 5.09 -3.41
N LYS A 70 -12.43 5.51 -3.10
CA LYS A 70 -12.73 6.89 -2.74
C LYS A 70 -11.94 7.35 -1.52
N LYS A 71 -11.91 6.57 -0.43
CA LYS A 71 -11.10 6.91 0.77
C LYS A 71 -9.62 7.06 0.44
N TRP A 72 -9.09 6.27 -0.49
CA TRP A 72 -7.70 6.41 -0.94
C TRP A 72 -7.48 7.74 -1.65
N TRP A 73 -8.38 8.12 -2.58
CA TRP A 73 -8.31 9.40 -3.28
C TRP A 73 -8.54 10.59 -2.35
N ASP A 74 -9.48 10.50 -1.40
CA ASP A 74 -9.72 11.54 -0.39
C ASP A 74 -8.43 11.85 0.42
N ILE A 75 -7.54 10.86 0.61
CA ILE A 75 -6.23 11.05 1.26
C ILE A 75 -5.17 11.56 0.27
N TYR A 76 -5.15 11.05 -0.96
CA TYR A 76 -4.18 11.45 -1.97
C TYR A 76 -4.36 12.92 -2.40
N ASP A 77 -5.62 13.37 -2.50
CA ASP A 77 -5.99 14.74 -2.88
C ASP A 77 -5.98 15.71 -1.69
N ASP A 78 -5.55 15.26 -0.50
CA ASP A 78 -5.41 16.13 0.67
C ASP A 78 -4.07 16.87 0.61
N ASP A 79 -4.08 18.06 0.01
CA ASP A 79 -2.93 18.98 -0.09
C ASP A 79 -2.28 19.29 1.29
N THR A 80 -2.98 19.07 2.42
CA THR A 80 -2.37 19.29 3.75
C THR A 80 -1.35 18.21 4.12
N LEU A 81 -1.40 17.07 3.45
CA LEU A 81 -0.43 15.99 3.57
C LEU A 81 0.75 16.14 2.61
N ASP A 82 0.72 17.16 1.73
CA ASP A 82 1.85 17.44 0.86
C ASP A 82 3.11 17.74 1.66
N TYR A 83 4.23 17.25 1.13
CA TYR A 83 5.51 17.49 1.74
C TYR A 83 5.83 18.98 1.78
N ASN A 84 5.91 19.53 3.00
CA ASN A 84 6.31 20.91 3.23
C ASN A 84 7.76 20.97 3.76
N PRO A 85 8.73 21.44 2.95
CA PRO A 85 10.13 21.52 3.35
C PRO A 85 10.38 22.40 4.58
N SER A 86 9.53 23.42 4.80
CA SER A 86 9.66 24.35 5.93
C SER A 86 9.32 23.67 7.26
N ILE A 87 8.33 22.76 7.25
CA ILE A 87 7.97 21.96 8.43
C ILE A 87 9.03 20.89 8.68
N ALA A 88 9.51 20.22 7.62
CA ALA A 88 10.55 19.19 7.71
C ALA A 88 11.86 19.73 8.31
N ALA A 89 12.27 20.94 7.94
CA ALA A 89 13.46 21.60 8.49
C ALA A 89 13.30 22.11 9.94
N ALA A 90 12.07 22.26 10.42
CA ALA A 90 11.76 22.70 11.78
C ALA A 90 11.67 21.55 12.79
N VAL A 91 11.58 20.30 12.31
CA VAL A 91 11.72 19.12 13.16
C VAL A 91 13.21 18.94 13.43
N PRO A 92 13.67 18.83 14.69
CA PRO A 92 15.06 18.47 14.95
C PRO A 92 15.24 17.01 14.52
N VAL A 93 15.64 16.82 13.26
CA VAL A 93 15.97 15.49 12.73
C VAL A 93 17.20 15.04 13.50
N ALA A 94 17.09 13.90 14.19
CA ALA A 94 18.23 13.24 14.78
C ALA A 94 19.33 13.07 13.71
N ALA A 95 20.59 13.17 14.12
CA ALA A 95 21.80 13.39 13.31
C ALA A 95 22.13 12.42 12.15
N ASP A 96 21.18 11.60 11.69
CA ASP A 96 21.34 10.55 10.68
C ASP A 96 20.82 10.92 9.27
N GLU A 97 20.14 12.07 9.11
CA GLU A 97 19.68 12.57 7.81
C GLU A 97 20.80 12.78 6.76
N PRO A 98 22.02 13.26 7.13
CA PRO A 98 23.12 13.42 6.17
C PRO A 98 23.63 12.08 5.62
N GLN A 99 23.54 11.00 6.41
CA GLN A 99 24.01 9.68 6.01
C GLN A 99 23.04 9.02 5.03
N LEU A 100 21.72 9.19 5.25
CA LEU A 100 20.70 8.64 4.35
C LEU A 100 20.70 9.35 3.00
N THR A 101 20.80 10.69 3.00
CA THR A 101 20.88 11.48 1.77
C THR A 101 22.16 11.20 0.99
N ALA A 102 23.31 11.09 1.66
CA ALA A 102 24.56 10.70 1.01
C ALA A 102 24.48 9.28 0.39
N ALA A 103 23.96 8.29 1.13
CA ALA A 103 23.82 6.92 0.64
C ALA A 103 22.87 6.81 -0.56
N LEU A 104 21.76 7.57 -0.57
CA LEU A 104 20.82 7.61 -1.70
C LEU A 104 21.43 8.27 -2.94
N THR A 105 22.28 9.29 -2.75
CA THR A 105 22.98 9.99 -3.84
C THR A 105 24.09 9.13 -4.43
N GLU A 106 24.82 8.38 -3.60
CA GLU A 106 25.85 7.42 -4.01
C GLU A 106 25.24 6.22 -4.76
N ALA A 107 24.04 5.78 -4.37
CA ALA A 107 23.26 4.76 -5.08
C ALA A 107 22.66 5.24 -6.43
N GLY A 108 22.95 6.49 -6.85
CA GLY A 108 22.37 7.21 -7.99
C GLY A 108 22.55 6.63 -9.40
N VAL A 109 22.92 5.36 -9.55
CA VAL A 109 22.76 4.63 -10.81
C VAL A 109 21.68 3.56 -10.61
N VAL A 110 20.44 4.01 -10.45
CA VAL A 110 19.30 3.11 -10.52
C VAL A 110 19.06 2.83 -12.01
N HIS A 111 19.52 1.68 -12.50
CA HIS A 111 19.07 1.19 -13.81
C HIS A 111 17.55 1.01 -13.73
N PHE A 112 16.82 1.97 -14.32
CA PHE A 112 15.37 1.89 -14.43
C PHE A 112 15.01 0.73 -15.36
N ILE A 113 14.73 -0.43 -14.77
CA ILE A 113 14.14 -1.57 -15.47
C ILE A 113 12.64 -1.36 -15.39
N ALA A 114 12.02 -1.06 -16.53
CA ALA A 114 10.56 -1.00 -16.61
C ALA A 114 9.97 -2.33 -16.14
N ALA A 115 9.12 -2.28 -15.11
CA ALA A 115 8.42 -3.47 -14.65
C ALA A 115 7.53 -4.02 -15.78
N PRO A 116 7.50 -5.35 -16.01
CA PRO A 116 6.60 -5.93 -16.98
C PRO A 116 5.14 -5.62 -16.61
N SER A 117 4.30 -5.51 -17.63
CA SER A 117 2.85 -5.32 -17.47
C SER A 117 2.30 -6.42 -16.56
N ALA A 118 1.73 -6.04 -15.42
CA ALA A 118 1.06 -6.98 -14.54
C ALA A 118 -0.20 -7.50 -15.25
N ALA A 119 -0.36 -8.82 -15.27
CA ALA A 119 -1.54 -9.52 -15.75
C ALA A 119 -2.74 -9.33 -14.82
#